data_AF-A0A9Q0UJQ4-F1
#
_entry.id   AF-A0A9Q0UJQ4-F1
#
_cell.length_a   1.000
_cell.length_b   1.000
_cell.length_c   1.000
_cell.angle_alpha   90.00
_cell.angle_beta   90.00
_cell.angle_gamma   90.00
#
_symmetry.space_group_name_H-M   'P 1'
#
loop_
_entity.id
_entity.type
_entity.pdbx_description
1 polymer ?
#
loop_
_entity_poly.entity_id
_entity_poly.type
_entity_poly.pdbx_seq_one_letter_code
_entity_poly.pdbx_strand_id
1 'polypeptide(L)'
;MPSLLSSSSTFTLCSLSKKFILSSEAITFFFTRKAVSYFGTKTTMSVNLQSHAFAGNPLRSKTPKSTDPLSPPLAFETLKTQLLGNTHPLSSLNFKVLPFRKGRPLASSSSTDDDLGPKWHLGLISLDDCKGLFSGSGVELSGDSMVYLGSRSEEDLVYWAIDVSGEDSLVTDFFNKQFCFVELRTLMVATDWADERAMSDLAVAGHAKALLEWHNISRFCGYCGEKTITMESRSQKQCSNESCRRKIYPRVDPVVIMLVIDRENDRVLLGRQSRFVPRMWSCLAGFIEPGESLEEAVRRETWEETAIEVGEVTYHSSQPWPGITFTALL
;
A
#
# COMPACT_ATOMS: atom_id res chain seq x y z
N MET A 1 -49.76 -10.80 21.75
CA MET A 1 -49.25 -12.12 22.19
C MET A 1 -49.80 -13.14 21.22
N PRO A 2 -48.94 -13.71 20.35
CA PRO A 2 -48.12 -14.89 20.71
C PRO A 2 -46.69 -14.83 20.08
N SER A 3 -45.63 -15.27 20.79
CA SER A 3 -44.99 -16.60 20.79
C SER A 3 -43.74 -16.68 19.89
N LEU A 4 -42.59 -16.78 20.55
CA LEU A 4 -41.24 -17.03 20.06
C LEU A 4 -41.14 -18.37 19.30
N LEU A 5 -40.39 -18.38 18.21
CA LEU A 5 -39.79 -19.60 17.64
C LEU A 5 -38.31 -19.32 17.34
N SER A 6 -37.47 -20.02 18.10
CA SER A 6 -36.02 -20.06 17.99
C SER A 6 -35.59 -20.79 16.72
N SER A 7 -34.73 -20.17 15.90
CA SER A 7 -33.98 -20.88 14.86
C SER A 7 -32.60 -21.26 15.39
N SER A 8 -32.48 -22.50 15.85
CA SER A 8 -31.21 -23.17 16.16
C SER A 8 -30.45 -23.44 14.86
N SER A 9 -29.32 -22.75 14.67
CA SER A 9 -28.36 -23.02 13.59
C SER A 9 -27.35 -24.07 14.05
N THR A 10 -27.42 -25.24 13.39
CA THR A 10 -26.55 -26.39 13.59
C THR A 10 -25.14 -26.10 13.07
N PHE A 11 -24.14 -26.18 13.95
CA PHE A 11 -22.72 -26.11 13.57
C PHE A 11 -22.17 -27.53 13.34
N THR A 12 -21.63 -27.78 12.14
CA THR A 12 -21.02 -29.05 11.79
C THR A 12 -19.55 -29.06 12.23
N LEU A 13 -19.25 -29.81 13.29
CA LEU A 13 -17.89 -30.11 13.75
C LEU A 13 -17.21 -31.10 12.79
N CYS A 14 -16.08 -30.70 12.21
CA CYS A 14 -15.22 -31.61 11.46
C CYS A 14 -13.99 -31.92 12.31
N SER A 15 -13.87 -33.17 12.78
CA SER A 15 -12.74 -33.67 13.57
C SER A 15 -11.74 -34.36 12.65
N LEU A 16 -10.46 -33.96 12.73
CA LEU A 16 -9.35 -34.71 12.16
C LEU A 16 -8.30 -34.94 13.25
N SER A 17 -8.27 -36.16 13.76
CA SER A 17 -7.29 -36.66 14.71
C SER A 17 -5.98 -37.05 14.02
N LYS A 18 -4.83 -36.55 14.49
CA LYS A 18 -3.56 -37.28 14.45
C LYS A 18 -2.66 -36.85 15.61
N LYS A 19 -2.35 -37.82 16.47
CA LYS A 19 -1.49 -37.73 17.66
C LYS A 19 -0.04 -37.49 17.27
N PHE A 20 0.64 -36.59 17.96
CA PHE A 20 2.08 -36.70 18.19
C PHE A 20 2.38 -36.53 19.69
N ILE A 21 3.06 -37.54 20.23
CA ILE A 21 3.56 -37.65 21.60
C ILE A 21 5.04 -37.26 21.55
N LEU A 22 5.53 -36.41 22.46
CA LEU A 22 6.83 -36.59 23.10
C LEU A 22 7.06 -35.65 24.31
N SER A 23 7.14 -36.33 25.47
CA SER A 23 7.95 -36.10 26.68
C SER A 23 8.08 -34.72 27.35
N SER A 24 7.48 -34.68 28.54
CA SER A 24 7.79 -33.89 29.74
C SER A 24 9.25 -34.00 30.21
N GLU A 25 9.83 -32.89 30.64
CA GLU A 25 10.67 -32.85 31.86
C GLU A 25 10.60 -31.46 32.53
N ALA A 26 10.47 -31.46 33.85
CA ALA A 26 10.12 -30.32 34.68
C ALA A 26 11.32 -29.77 35.48
N ILE A 27 11.41 -28.44 35.54
CA ILE A 27 11.71 -27.56 36.70
C ILE A 27 12.91 -27.92 37.59
N THR A 28 13.86 -26.97 37.73
CA THR A 28 14.37 -26.56 39.06
C THR A 28 14.81 -25.09 39.04
N PHE A 29 14.16 -24.27 39.86
CA PHE A 29 14.56 -22.89 40.19
C PHE A 29 15.70 -22.90 41.21
N PHE A 30 16.79 -22.17 40.96
CA PHE A 30 17.72 -21.74 42.01
C PHE A 30 18.05 -20.26 41.84
N PHE A 31 17.55 -19.46 42.79
CA PHE A 31 17.94 -18.06 43.00
C PHE A 31 19.36 -18.01 43.58
N THR A 32 20.31 -17.39 42.88
CA THR A 32 21.47 -16.77 43.52
C THR A 32 21.82 -15.45 42.83
N ARG A 33 21.70 -14.35 43.60
CA ARG A 33 22.15 -13.01 43.20
C ARG A 33 23.67 -13.00 43.12
N LYS A 34 24.24 -12.75 41.93
CA LYS A 34 25.58 -12.19 41.78
C LYS A 34 25.52 -11.04 40.79
N ALA A 35 25.76 -9.84 41.30
CA ALA A 35 25.98 -8.66 40.49
C ALA A 35 27.31 -8.82 39.73
N VAL A 36 27.23 -8.88 38.40
CA VAL A 36 28.40 -8.78 37.53
C VAL A 36 28.17 -7.55 36.66
N SER A 37 28.99 -6.53 36.87
CA SER A 37 29.08 -5.34 36.05
C SER A 37 29.67 -5.73 34.69
N TYR A 38 28.83 -5.77 33.65
CA TYR A 38 29.30 -5.81 32.27
C TYR A 38 29.19 -4.41 31.66
N PHE A 39 30.35 -3.79 31.40
CA PHE A 39 30.49 -2.74 30.41
C PHE A 39 30.16 -3.34 29.04
N GLY A 40 28.88 -3.29 28.66
CA GLY A 40 28.39 -3.71 27.36
C GLY A 40 28.36 -2.52 26.41
N THR A 41 29.15 -2.60 25.36
CA THR A 41 29.05 -1.78 24.14
C THR A 41 27.59 -1.65 23.72
N LYS A 42 27.14 -0.41 23.42
CA LYS A 42 25.83 -0.16 22.80
C LYS A 42 25.79 -0.85 21.44
N THR A 43 25.32 -2.10 21.41
CA THR A 43 24.81 -2.73 20.21
C THR A 43 23.51 -2.01 19.89
N THR A 44 23.53 -1.13 18.90
CA THR A 44 22.31 -0.67 18.23
C THR A 44 21.58 -1.93 17.75
N MET A 45 20.52 -2.30 18.44
CA MET A 45 19.56 -3.29 17.96
C MET A 45 18.89 -2.70 16.73
N SER A 46 19.54 -2.85 15.57
CA SER A 46 18.87 -2.78 14.29
C SER A 46 17.94 -3.97 14.25
N VAL A 47 16.67 -3.76 14.60
CA VAL A 47 15.63 -4.74 14.29
C VAL A 47 15.53 -4.76 12.76
N ASN A 48 16.20 -5.72 12.14
CA ASN A 48 16.14 -5.92 10.70
C ASN A 48 14.82 -6.66 10.41
N LEU A 49 13.72 -5.90 10.43
CA LEU A 49 12.42 -6.42 9.99
C LEU A 49 12.48 -6.55 8.47
N GLN A 50 12.37 -7.77 7.97
CA GLN A 50 12.17 -7.97 6.54
C GLN A 50 10.90 -7.23 6.12
N SER A 51 10.98 -6.46 5.03
CA SER A 51 9.79 -5.83 4.45
C SER A 51 8.86 -6.93 3.96
N HIS A 52 7.61 -6.91 4.42
CA HIS A 52 6.63 -7.90 3.98
C HIS A 52 6.20 -7.65 2.54
N ALA A 53 5.47 -8.62 1.98
CA ALA A 53 4.77 -8.52 0.71
C ALA A 53 4.14 -7.12 0.52
N PHE A 54 4.40 -6.46 -0.62
CA PHE A 54 3.88 -5.14 -0.98
C PHE A 54 4.39 -3.97 -0.09
N ALA A 55 5.36 -4.22 0.78
CA ALA A 55 6.18 -3.20 1.42
C ALA A 55 7.56 -3.10 0.73
N GLY A 56 8.33 -2.07 1.06
CA GLY A 56 9.70 -1.92 0.52
C GLY A 56 9.75 -1.29 -0.87
N ASN A 57 9.07 -0.15 -1.07
CA ASN A 57 9.15 0.60 -2.33
C ASN A 57 10.63 0.94 -2.67
N PRO A 58 11.20 0.37 -3.76
CA PRO A 58 12.63 0.52 -4.08
C PRO A 58 13.01 1.95 -4.49
N LEU A 59 12.03 2.74 -4.91
CA LEU A 59 12.22 4.10 -5.40
C LEU A 59 12.31 5.14 -4.26
N ARG A 60 12.02 4.73 -3.01
CA ARG A 60 12.05 5.60 -1.82
C ARG A 60 13.38 5.60 -1.06
N SER A 61 14.41 4.94 -1.57
CA SER A 61 15.64 4.63 -0.82
C SER A 61 16.43 5.85 -0.33
N LYS A 62 16.30 7.03 -0.96
CA LYS A 62 16.89 8.30 -0.48
C LYS A 62 15.99 9.48 -0.84
N THR A 63 15.69 10.36 0.10
CA THR A 63 15.12 11.68 -0.23
C THR A 63 16.25 12.52 -0.84
N PRO A 64 16.19 12.89 -2.14
CA PRO A 64 17.25 13.68 -2.75
C PRO A 64 17.34 15.04 -2.04
N LYS A 65 18.56 15.57 -1.87
CA LYS A 65 18.71 16.96 -1.41
C LYS A 65 18.07 17.88 -2.45
N SER A 66 17.55 19.04 -2.05
CA SER A 66 16.90 19.98 -2.99
C SER A 66 17.82 20.49 -4.10
N THR A 67 19.14 20.31 -3.95
CA THR A 67 20.18 20.66 -4.92
C THR A 67 20.52 19.52 -5.90
N ASP A 68 19.91 18.35 -5.75
CA ASP A 68 20.16 17.18 -6.60
C ASP A 68 19.45 17.35 -7.96
N PRO A 69 20.11 17.06 -9.10
CA PRO A 69 19.48 17.02 -10.42
C PRO A 69 18.22 16.13 -10.48
N LEU A 70 18.17 15.08 -9.65
CA LEU A 70 17.03 14.15 -9.55
C LEU A 70 16.04 14.55 -8.46
N SER A 71 16.15 15.75 -7.90
CA SER A 71 15.24 16.22 -6.86
C SER A 71 13.82 16.40 -7.41
N PRO A 72 12.77 16.11 -6.61
CA PRO A 72 11.38 16.22 -7.06
C PRO A 72 10.98 17.56 -7.72
N PRO A 73 11.37 18.75 -7.19
CA PRO A 73 10.97 20.02 -7.82
C PRO A 73 11.70 20.26 -9.15
N LEU A 74 13.00 19.92 -9.25
CA LEU A 74 13.75 20.07 -10.50
C LEU A 74 13.28 19.06 -11.55
N ALA A 75 13.03 17.81 -11.16
CA ALA A 75 12.47 16.80 -12.04
C ALA A 75 11.07 17.19 -12.55
N PHE A 76 10.27 17.87 -11.72
CA PHE A 76 8.95 18.38 -12.13
C PHE A 76 9.05 19.51 -13.15
N GLU A 77 9.94 20.47 -12.94
CA GLU A 77 10.19 21.55 -13.90
C GLU A 77 10.75 21.01 -15.23
N THR A 78 11.68 20.05 -15.18
CA THR A 78 12.18 19.33 -16.37
C THR A 78 11.04 18.59 -17.08
N LEU A 79 10.13 17.97 -16.33
CA LEU A 79 8.99 17.27 -16.90
C LEU A 79 8.00 18.23 -17.56
N LYS A 80 7.63 19.33 -16.89
CA LYS A 80 6.78 20.41 -17.46
C LYS A 80 7.38 20.95 -18.74
N THR A 81 8.67 21.29 -18.73
CA THR A 81 9.35 21.83 -19.92
C THR A 81 9.43 20.82 -21.06
N GLN A 82 9.64 19.53 -20.77
CA GLN A 82 9.58 18.49 -21.80
C GLN A 82 8.16 18.25 -22.32
N LEU A 83 7.13 18.36 -21.48
CA LEU A 83 5.72 18.19 -21.88
C LEU A 83 5.18 19.39 -22.67
N LEU A 84 5.58 20.62 -22.31
CA LEU A 84 5.08 21.87 -22.89
C LEU A 84 5.98 22.46 -23.99
N GLY A 85 7.25 22.07 -24.07
CA GLY A 85 8.28 22.70 -24.90
C GLY A 85 8.81 21.83 -26.04
N ASN A 86 9.05 22.47 -27.19
CA ASN A 86 9.65 21.89 -28.41
C ASN A 86 11.19 22.05 -28.46
N THR A 87 11.84 22.31 -27.33
CA THR A 87 13.28 22.63 -27.26
C THR A 87 14.12 21.49 -26.70
N HIS A 88 15.32 21.30 -27.27
CA HIS A 88 16.31 20.30 -26.88
C HIS A 88 16.52 20.25 -25.34
N PRO A 89 16.59 19.04 -24.76
CA PRO A 89 16.63 18.89 -23.31
C PRO A 89 17.93 19.44 -22.72
N LEU A 90 17.81 20.26 -21.67
CA LEU A 90 18.96 20.75 -20.89
C LEU A 90 19.55 19.66 -19.96
N SER A 91 18.93 18.46 -19.89
CA SER A 91 19.36 17.35 -19.04
C SER A 91 19.09 15.98 -19.67
N SER A 92 20.00 15.02 -19.54
CA SER A 92 19.90 13.63 -20.00
C SER A 92 18.95 12.74 -19.18
N LEU A 93 18.09 13.31 -18.34
CA LEU A 93 17.16 12.56 -17.50
C LEU A 93 16.15 11.80 -18.36
N ASN A 94 16.08 10.50 -18.11
CA ASN A 94 15.02 9.65 -18.67
C ASN A 94 13.84 9.58 -17.69
N PHE A 95 12.64 9.49 -18.24
CA PHE A 95 11.41 9.42 -17.45
C PHE A 95 10.63 8.16 -17.78
N LYS A 96 10.17 7.47 -16.73
CA LYS A 96 9.18 6.40 -16.81
C LYS A 96 7.89 6.86 -16.15
N VAL A 97 6.79 6.60 -16.83
CA VAL A 97 5.45 7.00 -16.39
C VAL A 97 4.61 5.76 -16.16
N LEU A 98 3.92 5.72 -15.02
CA LEU A 98 2.87 4.75 -14.71
C LEU A 98 1.50 5.44 -14.83
N PRO A 99 0.73 5.20 -15.90
CA PRO A 99 -0.60 5.75 -16.06
C PRO A 99 -1.60 5.10 -15.10
N PHE A 100 -2.52 5.91 -14.57
CA PHE A 100 -3.65 5.48 -13.76
C PHE A 100 -4.96 5.95 -14.38
N ARG A 101 -6.00 5.10 -14.35
CA ARG A 101 -7.36 5.47 -14.74
C ARG A 101 -8.32 5.05 -13.65
N LYS A 102 -8.99 6.01 -13.02
CA LYS A 102 -9.93 5.83 -11.91
C LYS A 102 -9.31 4.98 -10.79
N GLY A 103 -8.06 5.29 -10.43
CA GLY A 103 -7.30 4.58 -9.40
C GLY A 103 -6.77 3.20 -9.79
N ARG A 104 -6.88 2.80 -11.07
CA ARG A 104 -6.37 1.53 -11.60
C ARG A 104 -5.05 1.77 -12.36
N PRO A 105 -3.93 1.12 -12.00
CA PRO A 105 -2.71 1.22 -12.76
C PRO A 105 -2.83 0.53 -14.12
N LEU A 106 -2.07 1.03 -15.09
CA LEU A 106 -1.82 0.31 -16.34
C LEU A 106 -0.96 -0.93 -16.06
N ALA A 107 -1.36 -2.07 -16.61
CA ALA A 107 -0.65 -3.34 -16.48
C ALA A 107 -0.75 -4.14 -17.78
N SER A 108 0.19 -5.06 -17.96
CA SER A 108 0.19 -6.06 -19.03
C SER A 108 0.35 -7.44 -18.44
N SER A 109 -0.20 -8.43 -19.13
CA SER A 109 -0.03 -9.84 -18.81
C SER A 109 0.76 -10.50 -19.92
N SER A 110 1.87 -11.16 -19.59
CA SER A 110 2.59 -12.05 -20.50
C SER A 110 2.19 -13.50 -20.21
N SER A 111 1.69 -14.23 -21.21
CA SER A 111 1.53 -15.68 -21.14
C SER A 111 2.90 -16.33 -21.39
N THR A 112 3.43 -17.03 -20.40
CA THR A 112 4.55 -17.96 -20.60
C THR A 112 4.00 -19.35 -20.91
N ASP A 113 4.66 -20.13 -21.76
CA ASP A 113 4.29 -21.53 -22.07
C ASP A 113 4.36 -22.48 -20.86
N ASP A 114 4.90 -22.01 -19.73
CA ASP A 114 4.87 -22.71 -18.45
C ASP A 114 3.46 -22.66 -17.82
N ASP A 115 2.99 -23.79 -17.28
CA ASP A 115 1.70 -24.05 -16.60
C ASP A 115 1.39 -23.13 -15.37
N LEU A 116 2.21 -22.11 -15.12
CA LEU A 116 2.15 -21.21 -13.97
C LEU A 116 1.20 -20.01 -14.16
N GLY A 117 0.46 -19.95 -15.28
CA GLY A 117 -0.51 -18.90 -15.55
C GLY A 117 0.12 -17.56 -15.98
N PRO A 118 -0.71 -16.52 -16.17
CA PRO A 118 -0.25 -15.23 -16.67
C PRO A 118 0.64 -14.49 -15.67
N LYS A 119 1.80 -14.01 -16.13
CA LYS A 119 2.66 -13.10 -15.33
C LYS A 119 2.26 -11.66 -15.58
N TRP A 120 1.98 -10.92 -14.50
CA TRP A 120 1.56 -9.54 -14.54
C TRP A 120 2.72 -8.58 -14.30
N HIS A 121 2.79 -7.54 -15.13
CA HIS A 121 3.80 -6.48 -15.05
C HIS A 121 3.12 -5.11 -15.11
N LEU A 122 3.69 -4.12 -14.42
CA LEU A 122 3.21 -2.75 -14.52
C LEU A 122 3.54 -2.15 -15.89
N GLY A 123 2.58 -1.44 -16.47
CA GLY A 123 2.72 -0.74 -17.75
C GLY A 123 3.50 0.57 -17.61
N LEU A 124 4.79 0.48 -17.32
CA LEU A 124 5.69 1.63 -17.28
C LEU A 124 6.08 2.06 -18.71
N ILE A 125 5.52 3.19 -19.16
CA ILE A 125 5.77 3.73 -20.49
C ILE A 125 6.83 4.83 -20.49
N SER A 126 7.42 5.10 -21.66
CA SER A 126 8.32 6.25 -21.83
C SER A 126 7.53 7.56 -21.79
N LEU A 127 8.23 8.68 -21.54
CA LEU A 127 7.59 9.99 -21.64
C LEU A 127 7.14 10.32 -23.07
N ASP A 128 7.84 9.86 -24.09
CA ASP A 128 7.46 10.11 -25.48
C ASP A 128 6.20 9.33 -25.87
N ASP A 129 6.07 8.07 -25.43
CA ASP A 129 4.81 7.34 -25.54
C ASP A 129 3.67 8.09 -24.83
N CYS A 130 3.96 8.61 -23.63
CA CYS A 130 3.03 9.40 -22.84
C CYS A 130 2.59 10.69 -23.58
N LYS A 131 3.52 11.42 -24.20
CA LYS A 131 3.22 12.61 -25.03
C LYS A 131 2.44 12.27 -26.28
N GLY A 132 2.79 11.17 -26.96
CA GLY A 132 2.06 10.67 -28.12
C GLY A 132 0.58 10.46 -27.81
N LEU A 133 0.28 9.97 -26.61
CA LEU A 133 -1.08 9.78 -26.11
C LEU A 133 -1.80 11.11 -25.84
N PHE A 134 -1.14 12.10 -25.25
CA PHE A 134 -1.78 13.39 -24.94
C PHE A 134 -1.89 14.34 -26.15
N SER A 135 -1.04 14.20 -27.16
CA SER A 135 -0.99 15.07 -28.35
C SER A 135 -2.34 15.18 -29.10
N GLY A 136 -3.21 14.19 -28.99
CA GLY A 136 -4.56 14.19 -29.61
C GLY A 136 -5.70 14.69 -28.71
N SER A 137 -5.44 14.92 -27.42
CA SER A 137 -6.48 15.15 -26.39
C SER A 137 -6.67 16.61 -25.97
N GLY A 138 -5.69 17.49 -26.24
CA GLY A 138 -5.74 18.90 -25.81
C GLY A 138 -5.66 19.10 -24.28
N VAL A 139 -5.27 18.07 -23.53
CA VAL A 139 -5.18 18.10 -22.07
C VAL A 139 -3.97 18.87 -21.58
N GLU A 140 -4.21 19.82 -20.70
CA GLU A 140 -3.18 20.45 -19.89
C GLU A 140 -2.97 19.61 -18.62
N LEU A 141 -1.82 18.96 -18.50
CA LEU A 141 -1.47 18.17 -17.32
C LEU A 141 -1.31 19.10 -16.11
N SER A 142 -2.33 19.12 -15.24
CA SER A 142 -2.26 19.81 -13.95
C SER A 142 -1.29 19.08 -13.03
N GLY A 143 -0.54 19.84 -12.21
CA GLY A 143 0.36 19.28 -11.21
C GLY A 143 -0.32 18.32 -10.21
N ASP A 144 -1.63 18.48 -10.00
CA ASP A 144 -2.43 17.60 -9.13
C ASP A 144 -2.64 16.20 -9.73
N SER A 145 -2.56 16.06 -11.06
CA SER A 145 -2.69 14.78 -11.76
C SER A 145 -1.38 13.98 -11.80
N MET A 146 -0.28 14.52 -11.26
CA MET A 146 1.05 13.94 -11.36
C MET A 146 1.63 13.69 -9.98
N VAL A 147 2.30 12.56 -9.80
CA VAL A 147 2.96 12.19 -8.55
C VAL A 147 4.36 11.67 -8.84
N TYR A 148 5.34 12.26 -8.17
CA TYR A 148 6.72 11.77 -8.17
C TYR A 148 6.82 10.49 -7.33
N LEU A 149 7.32 9.40 -7.92
CA LEU A 149 7.45 8.10 -7.25
C LEU A 149 8.84 7.84 -6.69
N GLY A 150 9.85 8.48 -7.30
CA GLY A 150 11.26 8.33 -6.93
C GLY A 150 12.17 8.37 -8.15
N SER A 151 13.45 8.14 -7.90
CA SER A 151 14.49 8.14 -8.92
C SER A 151 15.51 7.05 -8.65
N ARG A 152 16.20 6.62 -9.71
CA ARG A 152 17.36 5.73 -9.64
C ARG A 152 18.57 6.50 -10.14
N SER A 153 19.46 6.84 -9.21
CA SER A 153 20.68 7.61 -9.51
C SER A 153 21.67 6.88 -10.40
N GLU A 154 21.64 5.54 -10.42
CA GLU A 154 22.53 4.73 -11.28
C GLU A 154 22.14 4.78 -12.76
N GLU A 155 20.87 5.07 -13.05
CA GLU A 155 20.28 4.99 -14.39
C GLU A 155 19.78 6.37 -14.90
N ASP A 156 20.00 7.45 -14.14
CA ASP A 156 19.43 8.79 -14.38
C ASP A 156 17.93 8.77 -14.71
N LEU A 157 17.21 7.85 -14.05
CA LEU A 157 15.82 7.50 -14.34
C LEU A 157 14.89 8.03 -13.26
N VAL A 158 13.88 8.79 -13.66
CA VAL A 158 12.85 9.31 -12.76
C VAL A 158 11.49 8.67 -13.06
N TYR A 159 10.79 8.29 -12.00
CA TYR A 159 9.50 7.61 -12.07
C TYR A 159 8.37 8.54 -11.65
N TRP A 160 7.34 8.60 -12.48
CA TRP A 160 6.12 9.38 -12.26
C TRP A 160 4.88 8.50 -12.36
N ALA A 161 3.84 8.83 -11.59
CA ALA A 161 2.49 8.38 -11.85
C ALA A 161 1.64 9.53 -12.37
N ILE A 162 0.74 9.23 -13.31
CA ILE A 162 -0.16 10.24 -13.89
C ILE A 162 -1.59 9.70 -13.91
N ASP A 163 -2.54 10.51 -13.45
CA ASP A 163 -3.97 10.23 -13.60
C ASP A 163 -4.47 10.66 -14.98
N VAL A 164 -4.89 9.68 -15.79
CA VAL A 164 -5.45 9.85 -17.15
C VAL A 164 -6.96 9.60 -17.19
N SER A 165 -7.64 9.70 -16.05
CA SER A 165 -9.09 9.45 -15.95
C SER A 165 -9.97 10.36 -16.82
N GLY A 166 -9.47 11.50 -17.26
CA GLY A 166 -10.19 12.42 -18.15
C GLY A 166 -10.32 11.91 -19.59
N GLU A 167 -9.54 10.90 -19.98
CA GLU A 167 -9.33 10.56 -21.39
C GLU A 167 -9.86 9.17 -21.76
N ASP A 168 -11.02 9.13 -22.44
CA ASP A 168 -11.65 7.89 -22.87
C ASP A 168 -11.04 7.27 -24.14
N SER A 169 -10.45 8.08 -25.02
CA SER A 169 -9.82 7.63 -26.27
C SER A 169 -8.59 6.74 -26.04
N LEU A 170 -7.85 6.96 -24.95
CA LEU A 170 -6.58 6.27 -24.66
C LEU A 170 -6.72 4.77 -24.40
N VAL A 171 -7.90 4.31 -23.98
CA VAL A 171 -8.12 2.89 -23.65
C VAL A 171 -7.88 2.01 -24.87
N THR A 172 -8.30 2.47 -26.05
CA THR A 172 -8.17 1.72 -27.30
C THR A 172 -6.71 1.58 -27.73
N ASP A 173 -5.91 2.63 -27.57
CA ASP A 173 -4.50 2.64 -27.98
C ASP A 173 -3.65 1.74 -27.08
N PHE A 174 -3.92 1.74 -25.78
CA PHE A 174 -3.24 0.85 -24.82
C PHE A 174 -3.64 -0.61 -25.02
N PHE A 175 -4.91 -0.87 -25.33
CA PHE A 175 -5.39 -2.22 -25.60
C PHE A 175 -4.69 -2.84 -26.81
N ASN A 176 -4.48 -2.05 -27.89
CA ASN A 176 -3.73 -2.48 -29.06
C ASN A 176 -2.25 -2.81 -28.75
N LYS A 177 -1.70 -2.22 -27.67
CA LYS A 177 -0.36 -2.52 -27.14
C LYS A 177 -0.36 -3.59 -26.03
N GLN A 178 -1.43 -4.38 -25.88
CA GLN A 178 -1.60 -5.43 -24.85
C GLN A 178 -1.57 -4.93 -23.40
N PHE A 179 -1.89 -3.65 -23.18
CA PHE A 179 -2.06 -3.08 -21.85
C PHE A 179 -3.55 -2.95 -21.48
N CYS A 180 -3.83 -3.04 -20.18
CA CYS A 180 -5.13 -2.78 -19.62
C CYS A 180 -5.04 -2.14 -18.24
N PHE A 181 -6.08 -1.40 -17.84
CA PHE A 181 -6.16 -0.82 -16.51
C PHE A 181 -6.80 -1.82 -15.54
N VAL A 182 -6.01 -2.32 -14.59
CA VAL A 182 -6.41 -3.41 -13.69
C VAL A 182 -6.56 -2.88 -12.27
N GLU A 183 -7.51 -3.42 -11.51
CA GLU A 183 -7.63 -3.07 -10.10
C GLU A 183 -6.43 -3.63 -9.31
N LEU A 184 -5.84 -2.81 -8.44
CA LEU A 184 -4.57 -3.12 -7.79
C LEU A 184 -4.66 -4.32 -6.83
N ARG A 185 -5.77 -4.51 -6.11
CA ARG A 185 -6.04 -5.72 -5.32
C ARG A 185 -6.09 -6.96 -6.22
N THR A 186 -6.66 -6.87 -7.41
CA THR A 186 -6.64 -7.98 -8.37
C THR A 186 -5.21 -8.35 -8.76
N LEU A 187 -4.36 -7.37 -9.04
CA LEU A 187 -2.93 -7.61 -9.31
C LEU A 187 -2.23 -8.25 -8.10
N MET A 188 -2.46 -7.75 -6.90
CA MET A 188 -1.88 -8.32 -5.67
C MET A 188 -2.28 -9.78 -5.43
N VAL A 189 -3.47 -10.19 -5.83
CA VAL A 189 -3.92 -11.59 -5.72
C VAL A 189 -3.38 -12.45 -6.88
N ALA A 190 -3.25 -11.88 -8.08
CA ALA A 190 -2.86 -12.62 -9.27
C ALA A 190 -1.34 -12.77 -9.45
N THR A 191 -0.54 -11.90 -8.83
CA THR A 191 0.92 -11.93 -8.89
C THR A 191 1.49 -13.02 -7.98
N ASP A 192 2.56 -13.67 -8.43
CA ASP A 192 3.33 -14.60 -7.60
C ASP A 192 4.07 -13.85 -6.48
N TRP A 193 3.74 -14.17 -5.23
CA TRP A 193 4.33 -13.50 -4.05
C TRP A 193 5.79 -13.87 -3.82
N ALA A 194 6.29 -14.94 -4.47
CA ALA A 194 7.71 -15.29 -4.44
C ALA A 194 8.55 -14.38 -5.36
N ASP A 195 7.94 -13.67 -6.31
CA ASP A 195 8.65 -12.73 -7.19
C ASP A 195 8.84 -11.37 -6.50
N GLU A 196 9.98 -11.19 -5.84
CA GLU A 196 10.34 -9.95 -5.14
C GLU A 196 10.25 -8.70 -6.02
N ARG A 197 10.52 -8.81 -7.32
CA ARG A 197 10.46 -7.67 -8.24
C ARG A 197 9.02 -7.27 -8.48
N ALA A 198 8.16 -8.24 -8.77
CA ALA A 198 6.73 -7.98 -8.97
C ALA A 198 6.09 -7.39 -7.70
N MET A 199 6.49 -7.87 -6.52
CA MET A 199 6.02 -7.32 -5.24
C MET A 199 6.50 -5.88 -5.00
N SER A 200 7.74 -5.58 -5.37
CA SER A 200 8.32 -4.23 -5.30
C SER A 200 7.59 -3.26 -6.22
N ASP A 201 7.27 -3.69 -7.45
CA ASP A 201 6.50 -2.90 -8.41
C ASP A 201 5.09 -2.62 -7.89
N LEU A 202 4.42 -3.61 -7.30
CA LEU A 202 3.10 -3.41 -6.70
C LEU A 202 3.14 -2.48 -5.48
N ALA A 203 4.23 -2.46 -4.71
CA ALA A 203 4.45 -1.46 -3.67
C ALA A 203 4.57 -0.03 -4.25
N VAL A 204 5.22 0.13 -5.41
CA VAL A 204 5.27 1.40 -6.15
C VAL A 204 3.87 1.82 -6.62
N ALA A 205 3.11 0.90 -7.22
CA ALA A 205 1.75 1.18 -7.68
C ALA A 205 0.80 1.52 -6.53
N GLY A 206 0.91 0.84 -5.38
CA GLY A 206 0.15 1.15 -4.17
C GLY A 206 0.45 2.54 -3.65
N HIS A 207 1.74 2.91 -3.63
CA HIS A 207 2.16 4.24 -3.24
C HIS A 207 1.63 5.34 -4.18
N ALA A 208 1.73 5.11 -5.49
CA ALA A 208 1.21 6.01 -6.51
C ALA A 208 -0.30 6.23 -6.36
N LYS A 209 -1.06 5.13 -6.24
CA LYS A 209 -2.52 5.14 -6.05
C LYS A 209 -2.90 6.00 -4.83
N ALA A 210 -2.25 5.78 -3.69
CA ALA A 210 -2.52 6.50 -2.46
C ALA A 210 -2.35 8.02 -2.61
N LEU A 211 -1.27 8.45 -3.27
CA LEU A 211 -0.98 9.87 -3.46
C LEU A 211 -1.92 10.52 -4.50
N LEU A 212 -2.20 9.83 -5.61
CA LEU A 212 -3.16 10.31 -6.61
C LEU A 212 -4.57 10.44 -6.04
N GLU A 213 -5.00 9.44 -5.27
CA GLU A 213 -6.29 9.49 -4.56
C GLU A 213 -6.32 10.64 -3.56
N TRP A 214 -5.25 10.80 -2.77
CA TRP A 214 -5.14 11.92 -1.83
C TRP A 214 -5.18 13.28 -2.52
N HIS A 215 -4.49 13.46 -3.66
CA HIS A 215 -4.57 14.68 -4.46
C HIS A 215 -6.00 14.98 -4.89
N ASN A 216 -6.72 13.94 -5.33
CA ASN A 216 -8.08 14.04 -5.82
C ASN A 216 -9.10 14.40 -4.73
N ILE A 217 -8.96 13.88 -3.51
CA ILE A 217 -9.89 14.17 -2.40
C ILE A 217 -9.52 15.43 -1.61
N SER A 218 -8.23 15.81 -1.56
CA SER A 218 -7.74 16.96 -0.80
C SER A 218 -7.62 18.20 -1.66
N ARG A 219 -8.74 18.65 -2.26
CA ARG A 219 -8.80 19.85 -3.12
C ARG A 219 -9.03 21.16 -2.34
N PHE A 220 -9.56 21.04 -1.13
CA PHE A 220 -9.95 22.16 -0.28
C PHE A 220 -9.40 21.99 1.13
N CYS A 221 -9.14 23.11 1.81
CA CYS A 221 -8.62 23.13 3.16
C CYS A 221 -9.73 22.77 4.15
N GLY A 222 -9.57 21.67 4.88
CA GLY A 222 -10.53 21.25 5.91
C GLY A 222 -10.71 22.24 7.08
N TYR A 223 -9.88 23.27 7.18
CA TYR A 223 -10.02 24.32 8.22
C TYR A 223 -10.82 25.54 7.75
N CYS A 224 -10.56 26.05 6.54
CA CYS A 224 -11.14 27.31 6.06
C CYS A 224 -11.94 27.20 4.76
N GLY A 225 -12.01 26.01 4.16
CA GLY A 225 -12.76 25.75 2.92
C GLY A 225 -12.09 26.23 1.63
N GLU A 226 -11.04 27.06 1.71
CA GLU A 226 -10.34 27.59 0.53
C GLU A 226 -9.55 26.49 -0.21
N LYS A 227 -9.29 26.68 -1.51
CA LYS A 227 -8.52 25.74 -2.34
C LYS A 227 -7.14 25.44 -1.75
N THR A 228 -6.65 24.26 -2.07
CA THR A 228 -5.28 23.84 -1.74
C THR A 228 -4.41 23.87 -2.99
N ILE A 229 -3.17 24.32 -2.83
CA ILE A 229 -2.13 24.25 -3.84
C ILE A 229 -1.15 23.12 -3.49
N THR A 230 -0.78 22.33 -4.49
CA THR A 230 0.24 21.30 -4.34
C THR A 230 1.60 21.95 -4.20
N MET A 231 2.33 21.59 -3.14
CA MET A 231 3.66 22.13 -2.91
C MET A 231 4.67 21.27 -3.66
N GLU A 232 5.25 21.86 -4.70
CA GLU A 232 6.24 21.25 -5.59
C GLU A 232 7.43 20.76 -4.78
N SER A 233 7.47 19.46 -4.48
CA SER A 233 8.63 18.65 -4.04
C SER A 233 8.32 17.63 -2.94
N ARG A 234 7.14 17.71 -2.32
CA ARG A 234 6.79 16.87 -1.17
C ARG A 234 5.36 16.38 -1.35
N SER A 235 5.04 15.20 -0.82
CA SER A 235 3.65 14.77 -0.61
C SER A 235 3.00 15.70 0.42
N GLN A 236 2.70 16.93 0.01
CA GLN A 236 2.23 18.05 0.83
C GLN A 236 1.43 19.02 -0.02
N LYS A 237 0.29 19.46 0.51
CA LYS A 237 -0.53 20.54 0.00
C LYS A 237 -0.52 21.70 0.98
N GLN A 238 -0.73 22.92 0.51
CA GLN A 238 -0.88 24.11 1.33
C GLN A 238 -2.19 24.82 0.99
N CYS A 239 -2.88 25.37 1.99
CA CYS A 239 -4.03 26.22 1.74
C CYS A 239 -3.61 27.49 0.99
N SER A 240 -4.32 27.86 -0.09
CA SER A 240 -4.03 29.06 -0.88
C SER A 240 -4.38 30.36 -0.15
N ASN A 241 -5.21 30.33 0.89
CA ASN A 241 -5.50 31.50 1.70
C ASN A 241 -4.24 31.92 2.49
N GLU A 242 -3.77 33.14 2.25
CA GLU A 242 -2.60 33.71 2.91
C GLU A 242 -2.74 33.84 4.43
N SER A 243 -3.96 34.04 4.95
CA SER A 243 -4.18 34.10 6.39
C SER A 243 -4.18 32.72 7.04
N CYS A 244 -4.43 31.65 6.27
CA CYS A 244 -4.48 30.27 6.76
C CYS A 244 -3.13 29.56 6.61
N ARG A 245 -2.61 29.46 5.37
CA ARG A 245 -1.34 28.81 4.98
C ARG A 245 -1.08 27.43 5.60
N ARG A 246 -2.13 26.74 6.10
CA ARG A 246 -2.00 25.43 6.74
C ARG A 246 -1.47 24.40 5.74
N LYS A 247 -0.55 23.58 6.24
CA LYS A 247 0.02 22.45 5.53
C LYS A 247 -0.84 21.21 5.75
N ILE A 248 -1.08 20.46 4.67
CA ILE A 248 -1.89 19.24 4.65
C ILE A 248 -1.00 18.13 4.11
N TYR A 249 -1.06 16.97 4.77
CA TYR A 249 -0.27 15.80 4.44
C TYR A 249 -1.19 14.65 4.01
N PRO A 250 -0.67 13.66 3.26
CA PRO A 250 -1.38 12.43 2.97
C PRO A 250 -1.92 11.79 4.25
N ARG A 251 -3.20 11.44 4.22
CA ARG A 251 -3.82 10.64 5.27
C ARG A 251 -3.29 9.22 5.19
N VAL A 252 -3.16 8.57 6.33
CA VAL A 252 -2.97 7.12 6.44
C VAL A 252 -3.97 6.64 7.48
N ASP A 253 -4.85 5.72 7.09
CA ASP A 253 -5.86 5.16 7.99
C ASP A 253 -5.34 3.81 8.52
N PRO A 254 -4.94 3.72 9.80
CA PRO A 254 -4.37 2.50 10.35
C PRO A 254 -5.45 1.46 10.67
N VAL A 255 -5.17 0.21 10.30
CA VAL A 255 -6.05 -0.95 10.46
C VAL A 255 -5.28 -2.07 11.13
N VAL A 256 -5.90 -2.74 12.09
CA VAL A 256 -5.42 -4.02 12.62
C VAL A 256 -6.10 -5.16 11.87
N ILE A 257 -5.36 -6.22 11.58
CA ILE A 257 -5.88 -7.51 11.12
C ILE A 257 -5.28 -8.58 12.02
N MET A 258 -6.12 -9.44 12.58
CA MET A 258 -5.71 -10.35 13.64
C MET A 258 -6.14 -11.79 13.43
N LEU A 259 -5.20 -12.73 13.63
CA LEU A 259 -5.50 -14.15 13.68
C LEU A 259 -5.71 -14.58 15.14
N VAL A 260 -6.97 -14.74 15.55
CA VAL A 260 -7.29 -15.19 16.91
C VAL A 260 -7.13 -16.70 17.01
N ILE A 261 -6.26 -17.16 17.90
CA ILE A 261 -5.89 -18.57 18.07
C ILE A 261 -6.43 -19.09 19.40
N ASP A 262 -7.22 -20.17 19.32
CA ASP A 262 -7.58 -21.00 20.47
C ASP A 262 -6.57 -22.13 20.61
N ARG A 263 -5.63 -21.95 21.55
CA ARG A 263 -4.52 -22.89 21.77
C ARG A 263 -4.97 -24.21 22.38
N GLU A 264 -6.06 -24.22 23.14
CA GLU A 264 -6.53 -25.43 23.82
C GLU A 264 -7.22 -26.39 22.84
N ASN A 265 -7.95 -25.83 21.88
CA ASN A 265 -8.72 -26.61 20.92
C ASN A 265 -8.05 -26.77 19.55
N ASP A 266 -6.87 -26.15 19.33
CA ASP A 266 -6.13 -26.12 18.07
C ASP A 266 -6.99 -25.56 16.92
N ARG A 267 -7.56 -24.37 17.14
CA ARG A 267 -8.48 -23.72 16.20
C ARG A 267 -8.15 -22.24 16.04
N VAL A 268 -8.60 -21.68 14.93
CA VAL A 268 -8.52 -20.25 14.66
C VAL A 268 -9.90 -19.69 14.35
N LEU A 269 -10.12 -18.43 14.72
CA LEU A 269 -11.33 -17.69 14.39
C LEU A 269 -11.19 -17.04 13.02
N LEU A 270 -12.17 -17.26 12.16
CA LEU A 270 -12.26 -16.59 10.87
C LEU A 270 -13.66 -16.00 10.70
N GLY A 271 -13.71 -14.78 10.16
CA GLY A 271 -14.93 -14.08 9.81
C GLY A 271 -15.26 -14.20 8.32
N ARG A 272 -16.51 -13.90 7.98
CA ARG A 272 -16.96 -13.75 6.59
C ARG A 272 -17.96 -12.61 6.47
N GLN A 273 -17.72 -11.73 5.50
CA GLN A 273 -18.64 -10.67 5.12
C GLN A 273 -19.44 -11.07 3.86
N SER A 274 -20.64 -10.52 3.71
CA SER A 274 -21.53 -10.81 2.57
C SER A 274 -20.92 -10.46 1.21
N ARG A 275 -20.04 -9.44 1.17
CA ARG A 275 -19.31 -8.98 -0.02
C ARG A 275 -18.18 -9.90 -0.47
N PHE A 276 -17.76 -10.86 0.35
CA PHE A 276 -16.67 -11.76 0.02
C PHE A 276 -17.08 -12.78 -1.03
N VAL A 277 -16.12 -13.23 -1.83
CA VAL A 277 -16.31 -14.34 -2.79
C VAL A 277 -16.85 -15.55 -2.00
N PRO A 278 -17.83 -16.30 -2.55
CA PRO A 278 -18.39 -17.45 -1.85
C PRO A 278 -17.30 -18.41 -1.36
N ARG A 279 -17.46 -18.88 -0.11
CA ARG A 279 -16.52 -19.77 0.60
C ARG A 279 -15.17 -19.13 0.98
N MET A 280 -14.99 -17.83 0.80
CA MET A 280 -13.83 -17.11 1.35
C MET A 280 -14.07 -16.74 2.82
N TRP A 281 -13.11 -17.10 3.67
CA TRP A 281 -13.04 -16.72 5.08
C TRP A 281 -11.75 -15.94 5.30
N SER A 282 -11.74 -15.01 6.24
CA SER A 282 -10.58 -14.17 6.52
C SER A 282 -10.44 -13.90 8.01
N CYS A 283 -9.25 -13.45 8.41
CA CYS A 283 -9.04 -12.87 9.73
C CYS A 283 -9.99 -11.68 9.95
N LEU A 284 -10.25 -11.37 11.23
CA LEU A 284 -10.97 -10.15 11.58
C LEU A 284 -10.06 -8.95 11.34
N ALA A 285 -10.63 -7.80 11.00
CA ALA A 285 -9.88 -6.59 10.77
C ALA A 285 -10.73 -5.35 11.01
N GLY A 286 -10.13 -4.31 11.60
CA GLY A 286 -10.84 -3.08 11.92
C GLY A 286 -9.92 -1.87 12.07
N PHE A 287 -10.51 -0.69 12.04
CA PHE A 287 -9.76 0.57 12.14
C PHE A 287 -9.34 0.82 13.59
N ILE A 288 -8.17 1.45 13.76
CA ILE A 288 -7.74 1.94 15.08
C ILE A 288 -8.45 3.26 15.37
N GLU A 289 -8.97 3.41 16.59
CA GLU A 289 -9.59 4.66 17.03
C GLU A 289 -8.58 5.66 17.62
N PRO A 290 -8.88 6.98 17.60
CA PRO A 290 -8.00 7.96 18.21
C PRO A 290 -7.75 7.70 19.70
N GLY A 291 -6.48 7.54 20.07
CA GLY A 291 -6.06 7.27 21.45
C GLY A 291 -5.96 5.79 21.81
N GLU A 292 -6.24 4.90 20.85
CA GLU A 292 -6.19 3.45 21.01
C GLU A 292 -4.82 2.87 20.60
N SER A 293 -4.31 1.89 21.36
CA SER A 293 -3.15 1.09 20.96
C SER A 293 -3.54 0.01 19.93
N LEU A 294 -2.56 -0.60 19.26
CA LEU A 294 -2.81 -1.73 18.34
C LEU A 294 -3.51 -2.89 19.06
N GLU A 295 -3.06 -3.18 20.28
CA GLU A 295 -3.56 -4.27 21.10
C GLU A 295 -4.95 -3.98 21.66
N GLU A 296 -5.26 -2.72 21.96
CA GLU A 296 -6.61 -2.30 22.35
C GLU A 296 -7.59 -2.45 21.18
N ALA A 297 -7.19 -1.99 19.98
CA ALA A 297 -7.99 -2.13 18.76
C ALA A 297 -8.30 -3.59 18.42
N VAL A 298 -7.31 -4.47 18.54
CA VAL A 298 -7.51 -5.93 18.34
C VAL A 298 -8.55 -6.50 19.30
N ARG A 299 -8.50 -6.11 20.57
CA ARG A 299 -9.45 -6.60 21.58
C ARG A 299 -10.86 -6.07 21.34
N ARG A 300 -10.99 -4.77 21.07
CA ARG A 300 -12.27 -4.12 20.77
C ARG A 300 -12.93 -4.73 19.54
N GLU A 301 -12.22 -4.75 18.41
CA GLU A 301 -12.76 -5.26 17.14
C GLU A 301 -13.15 -6.75 17.23
N THR A 302 -12.34 -7.58 17.91
CA THR A 302 -12.70 -8.99 18.09
C THR A 302 -13.99 -9.14 18.93
N TRP A 303 -14.11 -8.37 20.01
CA TRP A 303 -15.28 -8.40 20.87
C TRP A 303 -16.54 -7.90 20.15
N GLU A 304 -16.45 -6.81 19.40
CA GLU A 304 -17.58 -6.23 18.66
C GLU A 304 -18.12 -7.18 17.58
N GLU A 305 -17.22 -7.83 16.82
CA GLU A 305 -17.65 -8.70 15.72
C GLU A 305 -18.08 -10.10 16.19
N THR A 306 -17.53 -10.61 17.29
CA THR A 306 -17.68 -12.03 17.66
C THR A 306 -18.07 -12.31 19.11
N ALA A 307 -18.06 -11.31 19.97
CA ALA A 307 -18.23 -11.44 21.43
C ALA A 307 -17.25 -12.43 22.07
N ILE A 308 -16.01 -12.50 21.54
CA ILE A 308 -14.91 -13.29 22.11
C ILE A 308 -13.89 -12.32 22.72
N GLU A 309 -13.51 -12.59 23.97
CA GLU A 309 -12.46 -11.84 24.66
C GLU A 309 -11.08 -12.39 24.27
N VAL A 310 -10.13 -11.50 24.01
CA VAL A 310 -8.75 -11.85 23.60
C VAL A 310 -7.74 -11.42 24.65
N GLY A 311 -6.82 -12.32 24.99
CA GLY A 311 -5.75 -12.11 25.96
C GLY A 311 -4.48 -11.49 25.37
N GLU A 312 -3.44 -12.31 25.19
CA GLU A 312 -2.14 -11.94 24.62
C GLU A 312 -2.29 -11.48 23.15
N VAL A 313 -1.65 -10.36 22.79
CA VAL A 313 -1.59 -9.85 21.42
C VAL A 313 -0.13 -9.66 21.05
N THR A 314 0.28 -10.22 19.91
CA THR A 314 1.68 -10.22 19.47
C THR A 314 1.76 -9.71 18.05
N TYR A 315 2.38 -8.56 17.86
CA TYR A 315 2.63 -8.02 16.52
C TYR A 315 3.48 -8.98 15.70
N HIS A 316 2.97 -9.34 14.51
CA HIS A 316 3.68 -10.16 13.54
C HIS A 316 4.36 -9.28 12.50
N SER A 317 3.60 -8.41 11.82
CA SER A 317 4.09 -7.65 10.67
C SER A 317 3.22 -6.46 10.29
N SER A 318 3.65 -5.67 9.31
CA SER A 318 2.82 -4.62 8.72
C SER A 318 2.92 -4.63 7.20
N GLN A 319 1.85 -4.21 6.57
CA GLN A 319 1.67 -4.23 5.13
C GLN A 319 0.91 -2.98 4.68
N PRO A 320 1.47 -2.17 3.77
CA PRO A 320 0.72 -1.15 3.07
C PRO A 320 -0.40 -1.80 2.25
N TRP A 321 -1.63 -1.34 2.40
CA TRP A 321 -2.75 -1.83 1.59
C TRP A 321 -3.07 -0.80 0.50
N PRO A 322 -3.35 -1.21 -0.75
CA PRO A 322 -3.48 -0.29 -1.88
C PRO A 322 -4.58 0.77 -1.67
N GLY A 323 -4.15 2.03 -1.50
CA GLY A 323 -5.01 3.18 -1.19
C GLY A 323 -4.46 3.94 0.02
N ILE A 324 -5.35 4.58 0.78
CA ILE A 324 -5.02 5.39 1.97
C ILE A 324 -4.78 4.52 3.23
N THR A 325 -5.07 3.22 3.16
CA THR A 325 -5.04 2.31 4.33
C THR A 325 -3.65 1.72 4.60
N PHE A 326 -3.27 1.69 5.87
CA PHE A 326 -2.08 0.97 6.35
C PHE A 326 -2.52 -0.14 7.30
N THR A 327 -1.99 -1.35 7.11
CA THR A 327 -2.44 -2.52 7.87
C THR A 327 -1.32 -3.08 8.74
N ALA A 328 -1.61 -3.31 10.03
CA ALA A 328 -0.76 -4.06 10.96
C ALA A 328 -1.36 -5.46 11.17
N LEU A 329 -0.55 -6.49 10.97
CA LEU A 329 -0.84 -7.90 11.20
C LEU A 329 -0.42 -8.27 12.63
N LEU A 330 -1.40 -8.69 13.42
CA LEU A 330 -1.31 -8.99 14.86
C LEU A 330 -1.84 -10.39 15.19
#